data_AF-A0A445HES3-F1
#
_entry.id   AF-A0A445HES3-F1
#
_cell.length_a   1.000
_cell.length_b   1.000
_cell.length_c   1.000
_cell.angle_alpha   90.00
_cell.angle_beta   90.00
_cell.angle_gamma   90.00
#
_symmetry.space_group_name_H-M   'P 1'
#
loop_
_entity.id
_entity.type
_entity.pdbx_description
1 polymer ?
#
loop_
_entity_poly.entity_id
_entity_poly.type
_entity_poly.pdbx_seq_one_letter_code
_entity_poly.pdbx_strand_id
1 'polypeptide(L)'
;MTRMTHDFGDTMQKDAVPVVSADVIFASLRFPNYKIGVNNQIMETKDDPKVLSMKEVVARETAQLLDQQKRMSVRDLASKFEKGLAAAAKLSEEARLREAASLEKHVLLKKLRDALQSLKGRVAGRNKDDVAEAIAMVEALAVQLTQREGELIQEKSEVKKLTNFLKQASEDAKKLVNEERAFARFEIENARAAVQRVEEALQEHERMSQASGKQDLEQLMKEVQEARRIKMLHQPSKVMDMEHELRALRAQLAEKSRLYLRLQKELARTKKGEENAPHLYELEGTETLGSYLQIQPCSDNGPELSKCSIQWYRVSSEGAKKELISGKNSKGFAL
;
A
#
# COMPACT_ATOMS: atom_id res chain seq x y z
N MET A 1 17.06 24.18 29.05
CA MET A 1 17.45 22.77 29.17
C MET A 1 18.14 22.36 27.88
N THR A 2 19.35 21.84 28.03
CA THR A 2 20.36 21.60 27.00
C THR A 2 19.96 20.45 26.07
N ARG A 3 20.21 20.63 24.76
CA ARG A 3 20.12 19.60 23.71
C ARG A 3 21.24 18.58 23.92
N MET A 4 20.88 17.29 24.00
CA MET A 4 21.80 16.17 23.83
C MET A 4 21.36 15.36 22.61
N THR A 5 22.29 15.20 21.69
CA THR A 5 22.25 14.41 20.45
C THR A 5 22.21 12.91 20.76
N HIS A 6 21.55 12.13 19.90
CA HIS A 6 21.90 10.73 19.73
C HIS A 6 21.99 10.42 18.23
N ASP A 7 23.23 10.35 17.74
CA ASP A 7 23.57 9.67 16.49
C ASP A 7 23.29 8.18 16.68
N PHE A 8 22.45 7.61 15.83
CA PHE A 8 22.37 6.16 15.61
C PHE A 8 23.09 5.85 14.30
N GLY A 9 24.39 5.60 14.42
CA GLY A 9 25.03 4.65 13.53
C GLY A 9 24.59 3.26 13.98
N ASP A 10 23.78 2.59 13.16
CA ASP A 10 23.46 1.18 13.39
C ASP A 10 24.09 0.33 12.27
N THR A 11 25.21 -0.26 12.65
CA THR A 11 25.83 -1.44 12.06
C THR A 11 24.83 -2.59 12.06
N MET A 12 24.02 -2.72 11.00
CA MET A 12 23.30 -3.96 10.73
C MET A 12 24.30 -5.04 10.34
N GLN A 13 24.57 -5.92 11.31
CA GLN A 13 25.30 -7.16 11.15
C GLN A 13 24.68 -8.00 10.03
N LYS A 14 25.56 -8.64 9.25
CA LYS A 14 25.22 -9.58 8.19
C LYS A 14 24.70 -10.88 8.82
N ASP A 15 23.42 -10.94 9.17
CA ASP A 15 22.75 -12.22 9.35
C ASP A 15 22.24 -12.71 7.99
N ALA A 16 22.92 -13.74 7.48
CA ALA A 16 22.57 -14.43 6.25
C ALA A 16 21.26 -15.21 6.47
N VAL A 17 20.15 -14.60 6.07
CA VAL A 17 18.86 -15.29 5.92
C VAL A 17 18.99 -16.30 4.76
N PRO A 18 18.50 -17.54 4.88
CA PRO A 18 18.55 -18.50 3.78
C PRO A 18 17.74 -17.97 2.61
N VAL A 19 18.37 -17.88 1.43
CA VAL A 19 17.70 -17.49 0.18
C VAL A 19 16.71 -18.58 -0.20
N VAL A 20 15.42 -18.33 0.03
CA VAL A 20 14.32 -19.13 -0.50
C VAL A 20 14.06 -18.66 -1.94
N SER A 21 13.93 -19.64 -2.84
CA SER A 21 13.64 -19.53 -4.28
C SER A 21 14.79 -19.04 -5.18
N ALA A 22 15.59 -20.01 -5.66
CA ALA A 22 16.69 -19.80 -6.61
C ALA A 22 16.26 -19.61 -8.08
N ASP A 23 14.95 -19.53 -8.38
CA ASP A 23 14.45 -19.47 -9.76
C ASP A 23 14.13 -18.07 -10.28
N VAL A 24 14.41 -17.02 -9.50
CA VAL A 24 14.29 -15.63 -9.97
C VAL A 24 15.62 -14.91 -9.79
N ILE A 25 16.41 -14.86 -10.85
CA ILE A 25 17.62 -14.05 -10.91
C ILE A 25 17.21 -12.61 -11.18
N PHE A 26 17.05 -11.81 -10.13
CA PHE A 26 17.00 -10.36 -10.29
C PHE A 26 18.38 -9.85 -10.74
N ALA A 27 18.42 -9.01 -11.77
CA ALA A 27 19.67 -8.46 -12.30
C ALA A 27 20.43 -7.60 -11.26
N SER A 28 19.76 -7.18 -10.18
CA SER A 28 20.36 -6.48 -9.04
C SER A 28 19.57 -6.77 -7.77
N LEU A 29 20.25 -7.10 -6.68
CA LEU A 29 19.70 -7.21 -5.32
C LEU A 29 19.49 -5.84 -4.64
N ARG A 30 19.64 -4.73 -5.39
CA ARG A 30 19.49 -3.36 -4.90
C ARG A 30 18.36 -2.65 -5.61
N PHE A 31 17.58 -1.88 -4.84
CA PHE A 31 16.56 -0.97 -5.36
C PHE A 31 17.20 0.08 -6.30
N PRO A 32 16.51 0.48 -7.38
CA PRO A 32 16.99 1.53 -8.28
C PRO A 32 17.19 2.84 -7.52
N ASN A 33 18.38 3.42 -7.62
CA ASN A 33 18.65 4.76 -7.08
C ASN A 33 18.03 5.78 -8.03
N TYR A 34 16.89 6.37 -7.66
CA TYR A 34 16.34 7.52 -8.36
C TYR A 34 16.57 8.80 -7.56
N LYS A 35 16.77 9.93 -8.26
CA LYS A 35 16.77 11.25 -7.64
C LYS A 35 15.49 11.98 -8.05
N ILE A 36 14.77 12.53 -7.08
CA ILE A 36 13.58 13.34 -7.33
C ILE A 36 14.04 14.78 -7.60
N GLY A 37 13.76 15.27 -8.81
CA GLY A 37 14.03 16.65 -9.23
C GLY A 37 12.98 17.65 -8.73
N VAL A 38 13.22 18.93 -8.97
CA VAL A 38 12.26 20.00 -8.65
C VAL A 38 10.96 19.76 -9.43
N ASN A 39 9.82 19.78 -8.74
CA ASN A 39 8.48 19.34 -9.20
C ASN A 39 8.18 17.83 -9.16
N ASN A 40 8.80 17.07 -8.25
CA ASN A 40 8.52 15.64 -8.03
C ASN A 40 8.71 14.74 -9.28
N GLN A 41 9.50 15.19 -10.26
CA GLN A 41 9.81 14.38 -11.43
C GLN A 41 11.00 13.47 -11.13
N ILE A 42 10.83 12.17 -11.39
CA ILE A 42 11.89 11.16 -11.24
C ILE A 42 12.94 11.42 -12.33
N MET A 43 14.14 11.86 -11.95
CA MET A 43 15.29 11.95 -12.87
C MET A 43 16.04 10.62 -12.84
N GLU A 44 16.07 9.92 -13.97
CA GLU A 44 16.96 8.77 -14.17
C GLU A 44 18.41 9.25 -14.18
N THR A 45 19.21 8.75 -13.23
CA THR A 45 20.66 8.93 -13.27
C THR A 45 21.24 8.05 -14.38
N LYS A 46 21.88 8.68 -15.37
CA LYS A 46 22.69 8.04 -16.40
C LYS A 46 23.92 7.36 -15.79
N ASP A 47 23.72 6.23 -15.14
CA ASP A 47 24.76 5.24 -14.99
C ASP A 47 24.26 3.98 -15.69
N ASP A 48 24.89 3.67 -16.82
CA ASP A 48 24.64 2.45 -17.61
C ASP A 48 25.15 1.22 -16.84
N PRO A 49 24.26 0.24 -16.58
CA PRO A 49 24.68 -1.15 -16.62
C PRO A 49 23.85 -1.87 -17.67
N LYS A 50 24.21 -1.71 -18.96
CA LYS A 50 23.83 -2.59 -20.08
C LYS A 50 22.50 -3.33 -19.87
N VAL A 51 21.42 -2.57 -19.66
CA VAL A 51 20.10 -3.11 -19.40
C VAL A 51 19.63 -3.70 -20.71
N LEU A 52 19.61 -5.03 -20.79
CA LEU A 52 19.13 -5.73 -21.97
C LEU A 52 17.74 -5.21 -22.32
N SER A 53 17.55 -4.84 -23.58
CA SER A 53 16.29 -4.29 -24.07
C SER A 53 15.16 -5.29 -23.83
N MET A 54 13.95 -4.81 -23.50
CA MET A 54 12.77 -5.68 -23.33
C MET A 54 12.56 -6.63 -24.52
N LYS A 55 12.90 -6.18 -25.74
CA LYS A 55 12.87 -7.03 -26.94
C LYS A 55 13.89 -8.17 -26.89
N GLU A 56 15.07 -7.94 -26.34
CA GLU A 56 16.11 -8.97 -26.19
C GLU A 56 15.74 -9.98 -25.09
N VAL A 57 15.10 -9.53 -24.00
CA VAL A 57 14.58 -10.41 -22.95
C VAL A 57 13.50 -11.32 -23.53
N VAL A 58 12.51 -10.75 -24.22
CA VAL A 58 11.43 -11.53 -24.86
C VAL A 58 11.98 -12.48 -25.91
N ALA A 59 12.95 -12.05 -26.71
CA ALA A 59 13.58 -12.92 -27.71
C ALA A 59 14.34 -14.10 -27.07
N ARG A 60 15.04 -13.85 -25.96
CA ARG A 60 15.73 -14.90 -25.19
C ARG A 60 14.75 -15.89 -24.57
N GLU A 61 13.70 -15.42 -23.91
CA GLU A 61 12.66 -16.29 -23.33
C GLU A 61 11.94 -17.10 -24.41
N THR A 62 11.59 -16.48 -25.54
CA THR A 62 10.93 -17.17 -26.67
C THR A 62 11.83 -18.26 -27.25
N ALA A 63 13.13 -17.99 -27.40
CA ALA A 63 14.10 -18.99 -27.83
C ALA A 63 14.25 -20.14 -26.82
N GLN A 64 14.22 -19.82 -25.51
CA GLN A 64 14.32 -20.80 -24.43
C GLN A 64 13.08 -21.70 -24.34
N LEU A 65 11.89 -21.14 -24.57
CA LEU A 65 10.63 -21.89 -24.66
C LEU A 65 10.58 -22.78 -25.91
N LEU A 66 11.05 -22.30 -27.06
CA LEU A 66 11.19 -23.10 -28.28
C LEU A 66 12.19 -24.25 -28.10
N ASP A 67 13.29 -24.01 -27.39
CA ASP A 67 14.27 -25.05 -27.06
C ASP A 67 13.71 -26.08 -26.07
N GLN A 68 12.92 -25.64 -25.08
CA GLN A 68 12.15 -26.54 -24.21
C GLN A 68 11.10 -27.35 -24.97
N GLN A 69 10.46 -26.78 -25.99
CA GLN A 69 9.53 -27.52 -26.86
C GLN A 69 10.27 -28.54 -27.75
N LYS A 70 11.49 -28.23 -28.20
CA LYS A 70 12.36 -29.17 -28.95
C LYS A 70 12.93 -30.29 -28.09
N ARG A 71 13.06 -30.10 -26.78
CA ARG A 71 13.29 -31.20 -25.84
C ARG A 71 12.07 -32.10 -25.90
N MET A 72 12.21 -33.21 -26.62
CA MET A 72 11.25 -34.31 -26.76
C MET A 72 10.29 -34.36 -25.57
N SER A 73 8.99 -34.13 -25.81
CA SER A 73 7.98 -34.23 -24.75
C SER A 73 8.10 -35.60 -24.08
N VAL A 74 7.83 -35.68 -22.77
CA VAL A 74 7.80 -36.97 -22.04
C VAL A 74 6.94 -38.00 -22.77
N ARG A 75 5.87 -37.55 -23.42
CA ARG A 75 5.00 -38.36 -24.28
C ARG A 75 5.73 -38.91 -25.51
N ASP A 76 6.48 -38.06 -26.19
CA ASP A 76 7.23 -38.46 -27.39
C ASP A 76 8.40 -39.38 -27.05
N LEU A 77 9.02 -39.18 -25.88
CA LEU A 77 10.06 -40.05 -25.35
C LEU A 77 9.49 -41.45 -25.01
N ALA A 78 8.31 -41.49 -24.37
CA ALA A 78 7.61 -42.74 -24.09
C ALA A 78 7.24 -43.49 -25.39
N SER A 79 6.70 -42.80 -26.39
CA SER A 79 6.36 -43.42 -27.68
C SER A 79 7.60 -43.96 -28.41
N LYS A 80 8.73 -43.25 -28.36
CA LYS A 80 10.01 -43.76 -28.91
C LYS A 80 10.50 -45.00 -28.15
N PHE A 81 10.36 -45.01 -26.83
CA PHE A 81 10.73 -46.16 -25.99
C PHE A 81 9.89 -47.40 -26.33
N GLU A 82 8.56 -47.25 -26.44
CA GLU A 82 7.66 -48.35 -26.83
C GLU A 82 7.98 -48.90 -28.22
N LYS A 83 8.26 -48.03 -29.20
CA LYS A 83 8.70 -48.44 -30.54
C LYS A 83 10.04 -49.17 -30.50
N GLY A 84 10.97 -48.70 -29.68
CA GLY A 84 12.26 -49.36 -29.44
C GLY A 84 12.10 -50.74 -28.83
N LEU A 85 11.21 -50.89 -27.84
CA LEU A 85 10.90 -52.17 -27.20
C LEU A 85 10.27 -53.16 -28.18
N ALA A 86 9.34 -52.71 -29.02
CA ALA A 86 8.73 -53.53 -30.06
C ALA A 86 9.75 -53.97 -31.14
N ALA A 87 10.68 -53.10 -31.51
CA ALA A 87 11.78 -53.44 -32.42
C ALA A 87 12.73 -54.47 -31.80
N ALA A 88 13.08 -54.33 -30.52
CA ALA A 88 13.92 -55.27 -29.80
C ALA A 88 13.26 -56.66 -29.69
N ALA A 89 11.95 -56.73 -29.47
CA ALA A 89 11.21 -58.00 -29.45
C ALA A 89 11.29 -58.74 -30.79
N LYS A 90 11.18 -58.02 -31.92
CA LYS A 90 11.33 -58.61 -33.26
C LYS A 90 12.75 -59.17 -33.49
N LEU A 91 13.77 -58.43 -33.07
CA LEU A 91 15.17 -58.87 -33.17
C LEU A 91 15.45 -60.11 -32.30
N SER A 92 14.80 -60.22 -31.14
CA SER A 92 14.89 -61.39 -30.27
C SER A 92 14.31 -62.65 -30.92
N GLU A 93 13.15 -62.54 -31.58
CA GLU A 93 12.55 -63.66 -32.33
C GLU A 93 13.41 -64.06 -33.53
N GLU A 94 13.96 -63.09 -34.26
CA GLU A 94 14.88 -63.36 -35.36
C GLU A 94 16.17 -64.05 -34.88
N ALA A 95 16.70 -63.66 -33.71
CA ALA A 95 17.85 -64.33 -33.10
C ALA A 95 17.54 -65.79 -32.74
N ARG A 96 16.34 -66.09 -32.23
CA ARG A 96 15.88 -67.46 -31.95
C ARG A 96 15.82 -68.33 -33.20
N LEU A 97 15.32 -67.76 -34.31
CA LEU A 97 15.26 -68.46 -35.60
C LEU A 97 16.67 -68.75 -36.14
N ARG A 98 17.62 -67.81 -35.99
CA ARG A 98 19.02 -68.03 -36.39
C ARG A 98 19.73 -69.10 -35.56
N GLU A 99 19.45 -69.17 -34.26
CA GLU A 99 19.98 -70.21 -33.35
C GLU A 99 19.52 -71.60 -33.81
N ALA A 100 18.23 -71.77 -34.14
CA ALA A 100 17.71 -73.03 -34.69
C ALA A 100 18.34 -73.40 -36.04
N ALA A 101 18.50 -72.42 -36.95
CA ALA A 101 19.15 -72.64 -38.23
C ALA A 101 20.65 -72.98 -38.12
N SER A 102 21.34 -72.52 -37.07
CA SER A 102 22.75 -72.86 -36.83
C SER A 102 22.94 -74.33 -36.44
N LEU A 103 22.04 -74.86 -35.60
CA LEU A 103 22.05 -76.28 -35.23
C LEU A 103 21.85 -77.19 -36.45
N GLU A 104 21.01 -76.77 -37.41
CA GLU A 104 20.80 -77.51 -38.66
C GLU A 104 22.05 -77.50 -39.55
N LYS A 105 22.83 -76.40 -39.56
CA LYS A 105 24.11 -76.31 -40.30
C LYS A 105 25.14 -77.31 -39.79
N HIS A 106 25.24 -77.51 -38.47
CA HIS A 106 26.11 -78.54 -37.88
C HIS A 106 25.75 -79.95 -38.33
N VAL A 107 24.45 -80.26 -38.34
CA VAL A 107 23.94 -81.55 -38.83
C VAL A 107 24.28 -81.75 -40.31
N LEU A 108 24.13 -80.70 -41.12
CA LEU A 108 24.44 -80.76 -42.56
C LEU A 108 25.94 -80.93 -42.83
N LEU A 109 26.80 -80.15 -42.15
CA LEU A 109 28.26 -80.27 -42.27
C LEU A 109 28.75 -81.65 -41.85
N LYS A 110 28.17 -82.22 -40.78
CA LYS A 110 28.47 -83.60 -40.36
C LYS A 110 28.11 -84.61 -41.44
N LYS A 111 26.88 -84.55 -41.98
CA LYS A 111 26.43 -85.45 -43.05
C LYS A 111 27.29 -85.32 -44.31
N LEU A 112 27.67 -84.08 -44.67
CA LEU A 112 28.54 -83.81 -45.82
C LEU A 112 29.93 -84.43 -45.62
N ARG A 113 30.55 -84.24 -44.45
CA ARG A 113 31.82 -84.85 -44.10
C ARG A 113 31.75 -86.38 -44.16
N ASP A 114 30.72 -86.98 -43.58
CA ASP A 114 30.55 -88.43 -43.54
C ASP A 114 30.34 -89.00 -44.97
N ALA A 115 29.61 -88.29 -45.84
CA ALA A 115 29.45 -88.64 -47.26
C ALA A 115 30.76 -88.53 -48.06
N LEU A 116 31.54 -87.46 -47.84
CA LEU A 116 32.86 -87.28 -48.46
C LEU A 116 33.85 -88.35 -47.99
N GLN A 117 33.80 -88.75 -46.71
CA GLN A 117 34.62 -89.83 -46.18
C GLN A 117 34.28 -91.18 -46.83
N SER A 118 32.99 -91.46 -47.04
CA SER A 118 32.53 -92.64 -47.79
C SER A 118 32.96 -92.59 -49.27
N LEU A 119 32.95 -91.42 -49.91
CA LEU A 119 33.42 -91.24 -51.27
C LEU A 119 34.93 -91.44 -51.39
N LYS A 120 35.72 -90.91 -50.45
CA LYS A 120 37.18 -91.05 -50.39
C LYS A 120 37.65 -92.51 -50.40
N GLY A 121 36.90 -93.40 -49.75
CA GLY A 121 37.16 -94.85 -49.73
C GLY A 121 36.88 -95.56 -51.06
N ARG A 122 36.17 -94.90 -52.00
CA ARG A 122 35.77 -95.45 -53.30
C ARG A 122 36.51 -94.85 -54.50
N VAL A 123 37.27 -93.76 -54.31
CA VAL A 123 38.02 -93.07 -55.37
C VAL A 123 39.55 -93.25 -55.22
N ALA A 124 40.30 -93.09 -56.31
CA ALA A 124 41.76 -93.25 -56.35
C ALA A 124 42.45 -92.16 -57.18
N GLY A 125 43.77 -92.02 -57.01
CA GLY A 125 44.58 -91.02 -57.71
C GLY A 125 44.18 -89.58 -57.35
N ARG A 126 44.25 -88.66 -58.32
CA ARG A 126 43.95 -87.23 -58.13
C ARG A 126 42.56 -86.98 -57.52
N ASN A 127 41.54 -87.75 -57.91
CA ASN A 127 40.19 -87.63 -57.36
C ASN A 127 40.15 -87.91 -55.84
N LYS A 128 41.03 -88.78 -55.33
CA LYS A 128 41.13 -89.05 -53.89
C LYS A 128 41.76 -87.88 -53.14
N ASP A 129 42.72 -87.19 -53.76
CA ASP A 129 43.36 -86.01 -53.21
C ASP A 129 42.37 -84.84 -53.16
N ASP A 130 41.59 -84.62 -54.23
CA ASP A 130 40.53 -83.58 -54.27
C ASP A 130 39.45 -83.82 -53.20
N VAL A 131 39.02 -85.07 -53.00
CA VAL A 131 38.06 -85.42 -51.94
C VAL A 131 38.69 -85.24 -50.55
N ALA A 132 39.99 -85.51 -50.39
CA ALA A 132 40.68 -85.25 -49.13
C ALA A 132 40.77 -83.76 -48.81
N GLU A 133 41.01 -82.91 -49.82
CA GLU A 133 41.00 -81.46 -49.67
C GLU A 133 39.61 -80.93 -49.32
N ALA A 134 38.56 -81.44 -49.98
CA ALA A 134 37.17 -81.09 -49.67
C ALA A 134 36.79 -81.44 -48.22
N ILE A 135 37.26 -82.58 -47.70
CA ILE A 135 37.05 -82.96 -46.29
C ILE A 135 37.75 -81.96 -45.36
N ALA A 136 39.00 -81.58 -45.65
CA ALA A 136 39.73 -80.60 -44.86
C ALA A 136 39.02 -79.23 -44.84
N MET A 137 38.45 -78.79 -45.97
CA MET A 137 37.65 -77.58 -46.03
C MET A 137 36.37 -77.66 -45.17
N VAL A 138 35.66 -78.80 -45.21
CA VAL A 138 34.45 -79.02 -44.40
C VAL A 138 34.79 -79.05 -42.90
N GLU A 139 35.92 -79.65 -42.52
CA GLU A 139 36.41 -79.63 -41.14
C GLU A 139 36.78 -78.21 -40.67
N ALA A 140 37.48 -77.44 -41.52
CA ALA A 140 37.78 -76.04 -41.22
C ALA A 140 36.50 -75.19 -41.04
N LEU A 141 35.49 -75.39 -41.89
CA LEU A 141 34.18 -74.72 -41.75
C LEU A 141 33.46 -75.11 -40.46
N ALA A 142 33.51 -76.38 -40.04
CA ALA A 142 32.91 -76.84 -38.79
C ALA A 142 33.59 -76.21 -37.55
N VAL A 143 34.92 -76.05 -37.57
CA VAL A 143 35.67 -75.36 -36.51
C VAL A 143 35.27 -73.90 -36.44
N GLN A 144 35.24 -73.19 -37.58
CA GLN A 144 34.84 -71.78 -37.64
C GLN A 144 33.40 -71.56 -37.15
N LEU A 145 32.46 -72.44 -37.53
CA LEU A 145 31.08 -72.36 -37.08
C LEU A 145 30.96 -72.51 -35.55
N THR A 146 31.70 -73.46 -34.97
CA THR A 146 31.74 -73.69 -33.53
C THR A 146 32.34 -72.50 -32.77
N GLN A 147 33.43 -71.90 -33.30
CA GLN A 147 34.04 -70.72 -32.71
C GLN A 147 33.06 -69.53 -32.69
N ARG A 148 32.41 -69.26 -33.83
CA ARG A 148 31.44 -68.16 -33.96
C ARG A 148 30.24 -68.33 -33.03
N GLU A 149 29.79 -69.57 -32.82
CA GLU A 149 28.74 -69.86 -31.84
C GLU A 149 29.19 -69.59 -30.41
N GLY A 150 30.44 -69.91 -30.05
CA GLY A 150 31.02 -69.57 -28.76
C GLY A 150 31.03 -68.05 -28.50
N GLU A 151 31.46 -67.27 -29.49
CA GLU A 151 31.41 -65.80 -29.45
C GLU A 151 29.98 -65.28 -29.29
N LEU A 152 29.02 -65.85 -30.04
CA LEU A 152 27.61 -65.47 -29.96
C LEU A 152 27.00 -65.78 -28.57
N ILE A 153 27.36 -66.91 -27.96
CA ILE A 153 26.92 -67.26 -26.59
C ILE A 153 27.46 -66.26 -25.58
N GLN A 154 28.74 -65.87 -25.72
CA GLN A 154 29.34 -64.86 -24.86
C GLN A 154 28.64 -63.51 -25.02
N GLU A 155 28.45 -63.03 -26.25
CA GLU A 155 27.74 -61.77 -26.54
C GLU A 155 26.31 -61.79 -25.98
N LYS A 156 25.57 -62.90 -26.15
CA LYS A 156 24.23 -63.10 -25.57
C LYS A 156 24.25 -62.96 -24.04
N SER A 157 25.29 -63.44 -23.37
CA SER A 157 25.45 -63.31 -21.93
C SER A 157 25.73 -61.86 -21.48
N GLU A 158 26.52 -61.12 -22.26
CA GLU A 158 26.83 -59.70 -22.01
C GLU A 158 25.60 -58.82 -22.25
N VAL A 159 24.87 -59.06 -23.35
CA VAL A 159 23.59 -58.40 -23.64
C VAL A 159 22.56 -58.66 -22.53
N LYS A 160 22.52 -59.87 -21.97
CA LYS A 160 21.65 -60.18 -20.82
C LYS A 160 22.03 -59.37 -19.58
N LYS A 161 23.33 -59.18 -19.30
CA LYS A 161 23.80 -58.31 -18.20
C LYS A 161 23.39 -56.86 -18.44
N LEU A 162 23.63 -56.33 -19.64
CA LEU A 162 23.23 -54.98 -20.05
C LEU A 162 21.72 -54.76 -19.91
N THR A 163 20.90 -55.74 -20.29
CA THR A 163 19.44 -55.70 -20.14
C THR A 163 19.02 -55.58 -18.68
N ASN A 164 19.68 -56.31 -17.78
CA ASN A 164 19.41 -56.23 -16.35
C ASN A 164 19.79 -54.87 -15.79
N PHE A 165 20.96 -54.32 -16.16
CA PHE A 165 21.36 -52.97 -15.77
C PHE A 165 20.39 -51.91 -16.28
N LEU A 166 19.94 -52.01 -17.54
CA LEU A 166 18.97 -51.08 -18.10
C LEU A 166 17.62 -51.15 -17.39
N LYS A 167 17.14 -52.36 -17.06
CA LYS A 167 15.91 -52.53 -16.26
C LYS A 167 16.03 -51.85 -14.91
N GLN A 168 17.12 -52.12 -14.19
CA GLN A 168 17.39 -51.53 -12.88
C GLN A 168 17.43 -49.99 -12.96
N ALA A 169 18.21 -49.45 -13.89
CA ALA A 169 18.32 -48.01 -14.10
C ALA A 169 16.96 -47.37 -14.46
N SER A 170 16.10 -48.06 -15.22
CA SER A 170 14.76 -47.55 -15.54
C SER A 170 13.82 -47.52 -14.34
N GLU A 171 13.88 -48.55 -13.47
CA GLU A 171 13.07 -48.58 -12.24
C GLU A 171 13.56 -47.55 -11.23
N ASP A 172 14.89 -47.39 -11.08
CA ASP A 172 15.48 -46.38 -10.21
C ASP A 172 15.11 -44.96 -10.69
N ALA A 173 15.18 -44.70 -12.00
CA ALA A 173 14.75 -43.42 -12.56
C ALA A 173 13.25 -43.16 -12.32
N LYS A 174 12.40 -44.19 -12.49
CA LYS A 174 10.96 -44.10 -12.23
C LYS A 174 10.66 -43.83 -10.76
N LYS A 175 11.38 -44.49 -9.85
CA LYS A 175 11.28 -44.26 -8.40
C LYS A 175 11.63 -42.83 -8.04
N LEU A 176 12.79 -42.34 -8.50
CA LEU A 176 13.24 -40.96 -8.26
C LEU A 176 12.22 -39.94 -8.76
N VAL A 177 11.70 -40.11 -9.98
CA VAL A 177 10.67 -39.21 -10.52
C VAL A 177 9.40 -39.19 -9.66
N ASN A 178 8.99 -40.34 -9.11
CA ASN A 178 7.81 -40.41 -8.26
C ASN A 178 8.04 -39.75 -6.89
N GLU A 179 9.23 -39.92 -6.31
CA GLU A 179 9.63 -39.28 -5.05
C GLU A 179 9.67 -37.75 -5.18
N GLU A 180 10.32 -37.23 -6.22
CA GLU A 180 10.37 -35.79 -6.51
C GLU A 180 8.97 -35.21 -6.76
N ARG A 181 8.11 -35.94 -7.48
CA ARG A 181 6.71 -35.53 -7.66
C ARG A 181 5.94 -35.50 -6.36
N ALA A 182 6.18 -36.44 -5.45
CA ALA A 182 5.53 -36.47 -4.14
C ALA A 182 6.01 -35.30 -3.28
N PHE A 183 7.31 -35.03 -3.27
CA PHE A 183 7.91 -33.89 -2.57
C PHE A 183 7.35 -32.56 -3.08
N ALA A 184 7.34 -32.35 -4.40
CA ALA A 184 6.77 -31.14 -5.00
C ALA A 184 5.28 -30.96 -4.67
N ARG A 185 4.49 -32.04 -4.65
CA ARG A 185 3.08 -31.98 -4.23
C ARG A 185 2.92 -31.56 -2.79
N PHE A 186 3.73 -32.13 -1.89
CA PHE A 186 3.72 -31.78 -0.48
C PHE A 186 4.11 -30.32 -0.24
N GLU A 187 5.13 -29.82 -0.93
CA GLU A 187 5.56 -28.42 -0.84
C GLU A 187 4.48 -27.46 -1.37
N ILE A 188 3.84 -27.78 -2.50
CA ILE A 188 2.71 -27.02 -3.04
C ILE A 188 1.54 -26.99 -2.04
N GLU A 189 1.21 -28.12 -1.41
CA GLU A 189 0.13 -28.20 -0.43
C GLU A 189 0.44 -27.38 0.83
N ASN A 190 1.67 -27.44 1.33
CA ASN A 190 2.12 -26.61 2.44
C ASN A 190 2.06 -25.10 2.11
N ALA A 191 2.50 -24.71 0.92
CA ALA A 191 2.42 -23.34 0.44
C ALA A 191 0.96 -22.87 0.34
N ARG A 192 0.06 -23.70 -0.19
CA ARG A 192 -1.39 -23.42 -0.23
C ARG A 192 -1.97 -23.25 1.16
N ALA A 193 -1.63 -24.12 2.10
CA ALA A 193 -2.07 -24.00 3.49
C ALA A 193 -1.56 -22.71 4.15
N ALA A 194 -0.33 -22.28 3.85
CA ALA A 194 0.21 -21.02 4.34
C ALA A 194 -0.52 -19.81 3.75
N VAL A 195 -0.80 -19.82 2.44
CA VAL A 195 -1.60 -18.79 1.76
C VAL A 195 -2.98 -18.70 2.38
N GLN A 196 -3.66 -19.84 2.60
CA GLN A 196 -4.98 -19.85 3.22
C GLN A 196 -4.97 -19.22 4.62
N ARG A 197 -3.97 -19.51 5.46
CA ARG A 197 -3.84 -18.88 6.78
C ARG A 197 -3.67 -17.36 6.69
N VAL A 198 -2.89 -16.88 5.73
CA VAL A 198 -2.70 -15.44 5.49
C VAL A 198 -3.99 -14.80 5.01
N GLU A 199 -4.71 -15.44 4.10
CA GLU A 199 -6.01 -14.96 3.61
C GLU A 199 -7.04 -14.86 4.75
N GLU A 200 -7.12 -15.87 5.62
CA GLU A 200 -8.00 -15.86 6.79
C GLU A 200 -7.63 -14.74 7.77
N ALA A 201 -6.34 -14.57 8.07
CA ALA A 201 -5.86 -13.49 8.95
C ALA A 201 -6.14 -12.09 8.37
N LEU A 202 -5.98 -11.91 7.04
CA LEU A 202 -6.30 -10.65 6.38
C LEU A 202 -7.81 -10.35 6.42
N GLN A 203 -8.66 -11.35 6.18
CA GLN A 203 -10.10 -11.18 6.29
C GLN A 203 -10.54 -10.83 7.72
N GLU A 204 -9.94 -11.46 8.72
CA GLU A 204 -10.22 -11.13 10.12
C GLU A 204 -9.77 -9.71 10.46
N HIS A 205 -8.57 -9.32 10.04
CA HIS A 205 -8.08 -7.96 10.23
C HIS A 205 -8.99 -6.92 9.57
N GLU A 206 -9.44 -7.17 8.33
CA GLU A 206 -10.36 -6.29 7.63
C GLU A 206 -11.69 -6.13 8.39
N ARG A 207 -12.27 -7.23 8.88
CA ARG A 207 -13.50 -7.18 9.70
C ARG A 207 -13.31 -6.38 10.98
N MET A 208 -12.18 -6.57 11.67
CA MET A 208 -11.85 -5.84 12.89
C MET A 208 -11.65 -4.34 12.62
N SER A 209 -10.93 -3.97 11.56
CA SER A 209 -10.74 -2.59 11.15
C SER A 209 -12.05 -1.91 10.76
N GLN A 210 -12.94 -2.60 10.05
CA GLN A 210 -14.27 -2.08 9.72
C GLN A 210 -15.14 -1.88 10.98
N ALA A 211 -15.05 -2.76 11.97
CA ALA A 211 -15.76 -2.62 13.23
C ALA A 211 -15.23 -1.45 14.07
N SER A 212 -13.90 -1.34 14.22
CA SER A 212 -13.24 -0.24 14.93
C SER A 212 -13.57 1.11 14.29
N GLY A 213 -13.44 1.23 12.96
CA GLY A 213 -13.72 2.48 12.27
C GLY A 213 -15.17 2.94 12.40
N LYS A 214 -16.14 2.01 12.46
CA LYS A 214 -17.54 2.33 12.75
C LYS A 214 -17.72 2.85 14.17
N GLN A 215 -17.10 2.20 15.16
CA GLN A 215 -17.16 2.60 16.56
C GLN A 215 -16.54 4.00 16.76
N ASP A 216 -15.38 4.26 16.15
CA ASP A 216 -14.69 5.55 16.23
C ASP A 216 -15.52 6.68 15.63
N LEU A 217 -16.15 6.44 14.46
CA LEU A 217 -17.04 7.42 13.83
C LEU A 217 -18.27 7.70 14.69
N GLU A 218 -18.88 6.66 15.27
CA GLU A 218 -20.05 6.84 16.14
C GLU A 218 -19.69 7.59 17.44
N GLN A 219 -18.53 7.30 18.03
CA GLN A 219 -18.03 8.02 19.19
C GLN A 219 -17.78 9.50 18.85
N LEU A 220 -17.12 9.78 17.72
CA LEU A 220 -16.89 11.14 17.24
C LEU A 220 -18.22 11.89 17.01
N MET A 221 -19.24 11.22 16.46
CA MET A 221 -20.57 11.82 16.30
C MET A 221 -21.19 12.20 17.65
N LYS A 222 -21.07 11.34 18.67
CA LYS A 222 -21.55 11.63 20.04
C LYS A 222 -20.80 12.82 20.66
N GLU A 223 -19.48 12.85 20.54
CA GLU A 223 -18.65 13.95 21.03
C GLU A 223 -18.98 15.28 20.34
N VAL A 224 -19.17 15.28 19.02
CA VAL A 224 -19.59 16.47 18.26
C VAL A 224 -20.98 16.94 18.69
N GLN A 225 -21.91 16.03 18.93
CA GLN A 225 -23.25 16.37 19.42
C GLN A 225 -23.19 16.98 20.83
N GLU A 226 -22.42 16.40 21.74
CA GLU A 226 -22.28 16.93 23.10
C GLU A 226 -21.57 18.28 23.11
N ALA A 227 -20.51 18.46 22.30
CA ALA A 227 -19.85 19.75 22.14
C ALA A 227 -20.81 20.84 21.64
N ARG A 228 -21.70 20.50 20.69
CA ARG A 228 -22.77 21.42 20.23
C ARG A 228 -23.75 21.74 21.36
N ARG A 229 -24.17 20.75 22.15
CA ARG A 229 -25.07 20.92 23.28
C ARG A 229 -24.48 21.83 24.36
N ILE A 230 -23.23 21.57 24.76
CA ILE A 230 -22.48 22.40 25.72
C ILE A 230 -22.41 23.84 25.20
N LYS A 231 -22.04 24.05 23.93
CA LYS A 231 -21.99 25.39 23.33
C LYS A 231 -23.34 26.10 23.40
N MET A 232 -24.43 25.41 23.06
CA MET A 232 -25.79 25.98 23.11
C MET A 232 -26.24 26.34 24.53
N LEU A 233 -25.80 25.59 25.55
CA LEU A 233 -26.17 25.86 26.94
C LEU A 233 -25.40 27.07 27.53
N HIS A 234 -24.13 27.22 27.17
CA HIS A 234 -23.27 28.26 27.75
C HIS A 234 -23.34 29.60 27.02
N GLN A 235 -23.71 29.61 25.73
CA GLN A 235 -23.82 30.85 24.95
C GLN A 235 -24.88 31.84 25.51
N PRO A 236 -26.11 31.41 25.87
CA PRO A 236 -27.10 32.30 26.48
C PRO A 236 -26.69 32.78 27.87
N SER A 237 -26.05 31.91 28.68
CA SER A 237 -25.55 32.28 30.01
C SER A 237 -24.56 33.44 29.92
N LYS A 238 -23.59 33.36 29.00
CA LYS A 238 -22.61 34.42 28.79
C LYS A 238 -23.24 35.74 28.36
N VAL A 239 -24.28 35.70 27.52
CA VAL A 239 -25.02 36.90 27.11
C VAL A 239 -25.76 37.50 28.31
N MET A 240 -26.43 36.66 29.12
CA MET A 240 -27.13 37.11 30.32
C MET A 240 -26.18 37.79 31.32
N ASP A 241 -25.01 37.19 31.59
CA ASP A 241 -24.01 37.76 32.51
C ASP A 241 -23.55 39.14 32.04
N MET A 242 -23.24 39.29 30.74
CA MET A 242 -22.88 40.58 30.15
C MET A 242 -24.03 41.60 30.23
N GLU A 243 -25.28 41.18 30.08
CA GLU A 243 -26.44 42.08 30.25
C GLU A 243 -26.60 42.55 31.70
N HIS A 244 -26.37 41.66 32.68
CA HIS A 244 -26.39 42.03 34.09
C HIS A 244 -25.30 43.05 34.42
N GLU A 245 -24.07 42.86 33.93
CA GLU A 245 -22.98 43.81 34.06
C GLU A 245 -23.31 45.17 33.43
N LEU A 246 -23.86 45.18 32.21
CA LEU A 246 -24.30 46.41 31.54
C LEU A 246 -25.37 47.16 32.33
N ARG A 247 -26.36 46.46 32.91
CA ARG A 247 -27.39 47.07 33.75
C ARG A 247 -26.78 47.71 35.01
N ALA A 248 -25.81 47.03 35.65
CA ALA A 248 -25.11 47.57 36.80
C ALA A 248 -24.31 48.84 36.46
N LEU A 249 -23.57 48.83 35.36
CA LEU A 249 -22.80 50.00 34.89
C LEU A 249 -23.71 51.19 34.57
N ARG A 250 -24.87 50.96 33.93
CA ARG A 250 -25.86 52.01 33.68
C ARG A 250 -26.41 52.62 34.97
N ALA A 251 -26.70 51.79 35.98
CA ALA A 251 -27.17 52.28 37.28
C ALA A 251 -26.10 53.15 37.98
N GLN A 252 -24.83 52.71 37.95
CA GLN A 252 -23.72 53.49 38.48
C GLN A 252 -23.54 54.82 37.75
N LEU A 253 -23.63 54.81 36.41
CA LEU A 253 -23.54 56.02 35.60
C LEU A 253 -24.66 57.01 35.93
N ALA A 254 -25.89 56.53 36.10
CA ALA A 254 -27.03 57.35 36.47
C ALA A 254 -26.84 58.01 37.85
N GLU A 255 -26.34 57.25 38.84
CA GLU A 255 -26.07 57.79 40.18
C GLU A 255 -24.92 58.81 40.16
N LYS A 256 -23.83 58.51 39.45
CA LYS A 256 -22.72 59.45 39.26
C LYS A 256 -23.17 60.73 38.57
N SER A 257 -24.06 60.63 37.58
CA SER A 257 -24.64 61.78 36.89
C SER A 257 -25.51 62.62 37.82
N ARG A 258 -26.32 61.98 38.69
CA ARG A 258 -27.12 62.66 39.72
C ARG A 258 -26.26 63.44 40.70
N LEU A 259 -25.17 62.81 41.18
CA LEU A 259 -24.21 63.46 42.07
C LEU A 259 -23.49 64.61 41.37
N TYR A 260 -23.08 64.43 40.12
CA TYR A 260 -22.47 65.49 39.32
C TYR A 260 -23.39 66.71 39.17
N LEU A 261 -24.66 66.49 38.82
CA LEU A 261 -25.67 67.56 38.73
C LEU A 261 -25.87 68.27 40.08
N ARG A 262 -25.88 67.52 41.19
CA ARG A 262 -25.98 68.10 42.54
C ARG A 262 -24.77 68.98 42.87
N LEU A 263 -23.56 68.46 42.65
CA LEU A 263 -22.31 69.19 42.83
C LEU A 263 -22.26 70.44 41.94
N GLN A 264 -22.70 70.35 40.70
CA GLN A 264 -22.79 71.49 39.79
C GLN A 264 -23.74 72.58 40.33
N LYS A 265 -24.90 72.18 40.88
CA LYS A 265 -25.83 73.11 41.53
C LYS A 265 -25.24 73.72 42.81
N GLU A 266 -24.53 72.94 43.62
CA GLU A 266 -23.85 73.42 44.82
C GLU A 266 -22.72 74.40 44.47
N LEU A 267 -21.91 74.11 43.45
CA LEU A 267 -20.88 75.00 42.91
C LEU A 267 -21.47 76.30 42.34
N ALA A 268 -22.64 76.23 41.68
CA ALA A 268 -23.35 77.41 41.21
C ALA A 268 -23.88 78.26 42.38
N ARG A 269 -24.29 77.63 43.50
CA ARG A 269 -24.72 78.33 44.72
C ARG A 269 -23.54 78.98 45.45
N THR A 270 -22.40 78.32 45.58
CA THR A 270 -21.21 78.91 46.22
C THR A 270 -20.62 80.06 45.40
N LYS A 271 -20.65 79.99 44.07
CA LYS A 271 -20.28 81.13 43.20
C LYS A 271 -21.21 82.35 43.35
N LYS A 272 -22.47 82.16 43.77
CA LYS A 272 -23.42 83.25 44.04
C LYS A 272 -23.30 83.86 45.45
N GLY A 273 -22.47 83.29 46.33
CA GLY A 273 -22.32 83.73 47.72
C GLY A 273 -21.37 84.91 47.97
N GLU A 274 -20.73 85.47 46.93
CA GLU A 274 -19.74 86.55 47.07
C GLU A 274 -20.26 87.97 46.74
N GLU A 275 -21.49 88.15 46.27
CA GLU A 275 -22.02 89.48 45.91
C GLU A 275 -23.12 89.95 46.89
N ASN A 276 -22.74 90.81 47.83
CA ASN A 276 -23.62 91.49 48.80
C ASN A 276 -24.54 92.52 48.11
N ALA A 277 -25.70 92.08 47.64
CA ALA A 277 -26.88 92.92 47.45
C ALA A 277 -28.15 92.06 47.67
N PRO A 278 -29.11 92.47 48.53
CA PRO A 278 -30.33 91.69 48.73
C PRO A 278 -31.13 91.68 47.43
N HIS A 279 -31.19 90.51 46.78
CA HIS A 279 -32.01 90.28 45.59
C HIS A 279 -33.47 90.18 46.04
N LEU A 280 -34.23 91.26 45.83
CA LEU A 280 -35.64 91.33 46.24
C LEU A 280 -36.57 90.47 45.35
N TYR A 281 -36.12 90.10 44.15
CA TYR A 281 -36.88 89.30 43.18
C TYR A 281 -35.97 88.29 42.46
N GLU A 282 -36.50 87.11 42.14
CA GLU A 282 -35.85 86.04 41.34
C GLU A 282 -36.70 85.68 40.12
N LEU A 283 -36.06 85.14 39.07
CA LEU A 283 -36.71 84.62 37.88
C LEU A 283 -36.96 83.12 38.03
N GLU A 284 -38.21 82.71 38.05
CA GLU A 284 -38.64 81.32 38.15
C GLU A 284 -39.09 80.81 36.78
N GLY A 285 -38.61 79.64 36.36
CA GLY A 285 -39.00 79.00 35.11
C GLY A 285 -37.84 78.28 34.42
N THR A 286 -38.17 77.42 33.44
CA THR A 286 -37.15 76.67 32.69
C THR A 286 -36.72 77.52 31.48
N GLU A 287 -35.42 77.75 31.31
CA GLU A 287 -34.85 78.58 30.24
C GLU A 287 -34.79 77.83 28.89
N THR A 288 -35.92 77.27 28.46
CA THR A 288 -36.06 76.54 27.19
C THR A 288 -37.18 77.11 26.34
N LEU A 289 -37.01 77.09 25.01
CA LEU A 289 -38.01 77.56 24.05
C LEU A 289 -39.35 76.84 24.29
N GLY A 290 -40.44 77.60 24.43
CA GLY A 290 -41.77 77.09 24.75
C GLY A 290 -42.09 77.01 26.25
N SER A 291 -41.18 77.44 27.13
CA SER A 291 -41.41 77.57 28.57
C SER A 291 -41.76 79.00 28.98
N TYR A 292 -42.22 79.17 30.22
CA TYR A 292 -42.64 80.45 30.77
C TYR A 292 -41.73 80.85 31.94
N LEU A 293 -41.22 82.09 31.90
CA LEU A 293 -40.44 82.72 32.95
C LEU A 293 -41.32 83.69 33.74
N GLN A 294 -41.20 83.70 35.05
CA GLN A 294 -41.98 84.54 35.95
C GLN A 294 -41.08 85.22 36.98
N ILE A 295 -41.36 86.50 37.29
CA ILE A 295 -40.68 87.23 38.36
C ILE A 295 -41.41 86.96 39.67
N GLN A 296 -40.71 86.45 40.67
CA GLN A 296 -41.24 86.15 42.00
C GLN A 296 -40.49 86.94 43.09
N PRO A 297 -41.17 87.54 44.08
CA PRO A 297 -40.51 88.16 45.22
C PRO A 297 -39.80 87.11 46.07
N CYS A 298 -38.58 87.41 46.51
CA CYS A 298 -37.77 86.50 47.34
C CYS A 298 -38.21 86.49 48.82
N SER A 299 -39.02 87.46 49.26
CA SER A 299 -39.53 87.57 50.62
C SER A 299 -40.81 88.44 50.69
N ASP A 300 -41.63 88.24 51.71
CA ASP A 300 -42.89 88.99 51.95
C ASP A 300 -42.71 90.49 52.28
N ASN A 301 -41.46 90.94 52.46
CA ASN A 301 -41.14 92.35 52.75
C ASN A 301 -40.88 93.19 51.49
N GLY A 302 -40.98 92.61 50.29
CA GLY A 302 -40.78 93.30 49.02
C GLY A 302 -42.03 94.07 48.56
N PRO A 303 -41.88 95.18 47.80
CA PRO A 303 -43.02 95.87 47.20
C PRO A 303 -43.83 94.92 46.30
N GLU A 304 -45.17 95.02 46.40
CA GLU A 304 -46.07 94.22 45.60
C GLU A 304 -45.82 94.45 44.10
N LEU A 305 -45.68 93.37 43.32
CA LEU A 305 -45.31 93.44 41.88
C LEU A 305 -46.30 94.27 41.04
N SER A 306 -47.51 94.56 41.55
CA SER A 306 -48.49 95.47 40.91
C SER A 306 -48.04 96.94 40.93
N LYS A 307 -47.13 97.30 41.83
CA LYS A 307 -46.56 98.64 42.01
C LYS A 307 -45.20 98.81 41.33
N CYS A 308 -44.68 97.75 40.71
CA CYS A 308 -43.37 97.73 40.04
C CYS A 308 -43.53 97.99 38.55
N SER A 309 -42.64 98.82 37.98
CA SER A 309 -42.50 98.95 36.52
C SER A 309 -41.53 97.87 36.02
N ILE A 310 -42.06 96.87 35.30
CA ILE A 310 -41.30 95.72 34.80
C ILE A 310 -41.02 95.90 33.31
N GLN A 311 -39.79 95.60 32.89
CA GLN A 311 -39.37 95.66 31.49
C GLN A 311 -38.46 94.47 31.15
N TRP A 312 -38.80 93.74 30.09
CA TRP A 312 -37.99 92.63 29.61
C TRP A 312 -37.00 93.07 28.53
N TYR A 313 -35.82 92.48 28.57
CA TYR A 313 -34.74 92.69 27.62
C TYR A 313 -34.22 91.36 27.10
N ARG A 314 -33.82 91.32 25.83
CA ARG A 314 -33.00 90.23 25.30
C ARG A 314 -31.55 90.69 25.19
N VAL A 315 -30.62 89.78 25.38
CA VAL A 315 -29.20 90.05 25.12
C VAL A 315 -28.97 89.91 23.62
N SER A 316 -28.35 90.91 23.00
CA SER A 316 -27.98 90.87 21.59
C SER A 316 -26.97 89.74 21.32
N SER A 317 -26.89 89.23 20.09
CA SER A 317 -25.98 88.13 19.72
C SER A 317 -24.50 88.44 19.94
N GLU A 318 -24.13 89.73 20.01
CA GLU A 318 -22.77 90.22 20.32
C GLU A 318 -22.51 90.37 21.84
N GLY A 319 -23.46 89.96 22.69
CA GLY A 319 -23.29 89.81 24.15
C GLY A 319 -23.23 91.10 24.98
N ALA A 320 -22.94 92.25 24.37
CA ALA A 320 -22.65 93.49 25.11
C ALA A 320 -23.84 94.46 25.27
N LYS A 321 -24.90 94.33 24.48
CA LYS A 321 -26.05 95.27 24.48
C LYS A 321 -27.37 94.56 24.79
N LYS A 322 -28.16 95.15 25.70
CA LYS A 322 -29.52 94.71 26.04
C LYS A 322 -30.51 95.40 25.10
N GLU A 323 -31.27 94.62 24.34
CA GLU A 323 -32.32 95.11 23.44
C GLU A 323 -33.67 95.05 24.15
N LEU A 324 -34.39 96.18 24.14
CA LEU A 324 -35.70 96.30 24.76
C LEU A 324 -36.74 95.49 23.98
N ILE A 325 -37.49 94.64 24.67
CA ILE A 325 -38.62 93.94 24.07
C ILE A 325 -39.87 94.81 24.24
N SER A 326 -40.16 95.61 23.21
CA SER A 326 -41.26 96.58 23.23
C SER A 326 -42.62 95.89 23.49
N GLY A 327 -43.42 96.46 24.39
CA GLY A 327 -44.79 95.99 24.70
C GLY A 327 -44.90 94.87 25.74
N LYS A 328 -43.79 94.37 26.31
CA LYS A 328 -43.82 93.32 27.34
C LYS A 328 -43.45 93.86 28.72
N ASN A 329 -44.47 94.31 29.45
CA ASN A 329 -44.36 94.89 30.79
C ASN A 329 -45.07 94.04 31.86
N SER A 330 -45.26 92.74 31.58
CA SER A 330 -45.94 91.79 32.46
C SER A 330 -44.97 91.05 33.39
N LYS A 331 -45.50 90.56 34.52
CA LYS A 331 -44.75 89.79 35.55
C LYS A 331 -44.17 88.45 35.05
N GLY A 332 -44.57 87.99 33.87
CA GLY A 332 -43.98 86.83 33.22
C GLY A 332 -43.84 86.97 31.71
N PHE A 333 -43.03 86.09 31.14
CA PHE A 333 -42.54 86.10 29.77
C PHE A 333 -42.42 84.67 29.23
N ALA A 334 -43.08 84.38 28.11
CA ALA A 334 -42.88 83.13 27.38
C ALA A 334 -41.64 83.22 26.47
N LEU A 335 -40.76 82.22 26.56
CA LEU A 335 -39.52 82.09 25.79
C LEU A 335 -39.74 81.50 24.40
#